data_AF-X1A3D9-F1
#
_entry.id   AF-X1A3D9-F1
#
_cell.length_a   1.000
_cell.length_b   1.000
_cell.length_c   1.000
_cell.angle_alpha   90.00
_cell.angle_beta   90.00
_cell.angle_gamma   90.00
#
_symmetry.space_group_name_H-M   'P 1'
#
loop_
_entity.id
_entity.type
_entity.pdbx_description
1 polymer ?
#
loop_
_entity_poly.entity_id
_entity_poly.type
_entity_poly.pdbx_seq_one_letter_code
_entity_poly.pdbx_strand_id
1 'polypeptide(L)'
;ISVVMILGHNALDGISTRDAGALADLWAFLHVRTLVSFTEPLAFRIFVAYPLIPWIGVMGLGYALGTWMLLDEVTRRKKLTYLGLGLIVAFIVLRAANFYGDPTRWIVRREGFFHTIMSFINTTKYPPSLLFLLMTLGPALLVLAWFERVTGWPRRVLLVFGRVPMFFYLLHIPLIVLASVAFWYLKFDRVIFFLAGGFRIPPEYEPNLVMVYVSWLLVTLALYPACKYYGKYKFSRSGRARRWLRFL
;
A
#
# COMPACT_ATOMS: atom_id res chain seq x y z
N ILE A 1 -15.12 -15.48 6.02
CA ILE A 1 -15.49 -14.47 4.99
C ILE A 1 -14.25 -13.79 4.42
N SER A 2 -13.47 -13.02 5.18
CA SER A 2 -12.26 -12.33 4.68
C SER A 2 -11.28 -13.21 3.91
N VAL A 3 -10.94 -14.40 4.44
CA VAL A 3 -10.03 -15.34 3.77
C VAL A 3 -10.60 -15.82 2.43
N VAL A 4 -11.91 -16.10 2.37
CA VAL A 4 -12.58 -16.52 1.12
C VAL A 4 -12.59 -15.37 0.10
N MET A 5 -12.84 -14.14 0.54
CA MET A 5 -12.79 -12.96 -0.34
C MET A 5 -11.39 -12.76 -0.94
N ILE A 6 -10.33 -12.94 -0.14
CA ILE A 6 -8.94 -12.82 -0.61
C ILE A 6 -8.58 -13.99 -1.54
N LEU A 7 -8.81 -15.23 -1.09
CA LEU A 7 -8.44 -16.42 -1.85
C LEU A 7 -9.24 -16.55 -3.14
N GLY A 8 -10.51 -16.16 -3.15
CA GLY A 8 -11.39 -16.25 -4.33
C GLY A 8 -11.31 -15.04 -5.26
N HIS A 9 -10.64 -13.95 -4.87
CA HIS A 9 -10.55 -12.74 -5.67
C HIS A 9 -10.03 -13.04 -7.09
N ASN A 10 -8.84 -13.64 -7.19
CA ASN A 10 -8.23 -13.89 -8.50
C ASN A 10 -8.94 -14.94 -9.37
N ALA A 11 -9.83 -15.76 -8.79
CA ALA A 11 -10.67 -16.67 -9.57
C ALA A 11 -11.72 -15.91 -10.41
N LEU A 12 -12.03 -14.67 -10.04
CA LEU A 12 -13.01 -13.82 -10.69
C LEU A 12 -12.38 -12.87 -11.74
N ASP A 13 -11.05 -12.90 -11.89
CA ASP A 13 -10.30 -12.03 -12.83
C ASP A 13 -10.73 -12.21 -14.30
N GLY A 14 -11.34 -13.36 -14.64
CA GLY A 14 -11.87 -13.65 -15.98
C GLY A 14 -13.20 -12.96 -16.30
N ILE A 15 -13.87 -12.33 -15.32
CA ILE A 15 -15.16 -11.67 -15.52
C ILE A 15 -14.92 -10.18 -15.76
N SER A 16 -15.10 -9.73 -17.00
CA SER A 16 -14.98 -8.31 -17.34
C SER A 16 -16.24 -7.53 -16.95
N THR A 17 -16.15 -6.20 -16.94
CA THR A 17 -17.35 -5.35 -16.76
C THR A 17 -18.37 -5.53 -17.88
N ARG A 18 -17.95 -5.98 -19.07
CA ARG A 18 -18.88 -6.29 -20.18
C ARG A 18 -19.70 -7.54 -19.89
N ASP A 19 -19.07 -8.55 -19.30
CA ASP A 19 -19.73 -9.82 -18.96
C ASP A 19 -20.74 -9.66 -17.82
N ALA A 20 -20.55 -8.66 -16.96
CA ALA A 20 -21.43 -8.34 -15.84
C ALA A 20 -22.76 -7.65 -16.23
N GLY A 21 -22.93 -7.26 -17.49
CA GLY A 21 -24.20 -6.70 -18.01
C GLY A 21 -24.73 -5.52 -17.18
N ALA A 22 -25.94 -5.63 -16.66
CA ALA A 22 -26.58 -4.59 -15.84
C ALA A 22 -25.84 -4.27 -14.53
N LEU A 23 -24.94 -5.15 -14.08
CA LEU A 23 -24.12 -4.97 -12.88
C LEU A 23 -22.70 -4.47 -13.20
N ALA A 24 -22.43 -4.05 -14.43
CA ALA A 24 -21.10 -3.60 -14.88
C ALA A 24 -20.46 -2.55 -13.97
N ASP A 25 -21.21 -1.52 -13.60
CA ASP A 25 -20.71 -0.43 -12.75
C ASP A 25 -20.42 -0.92 -11.34
N LEU A 26 -21.32 -1.71 -10.77
CA LEU A 26 -21.11 -2.31 -9.45
C LEU A 26 -19.86 -3.22 -9.47
N TRP A 27 -19.71 -4.04 -10.51
CA TRP A 27 -18.55 -4.91 -10.69
C TRP A 27 -17.24 -4.13 -10.84
N ALA A 28 -17.28 -2.97 -11.51
CA ALA A 28 -16.14 -2.06 -11.59
C ALA A 28 -15.70 -1.61 -10.19
N PHE A 29 -16.62 -1.15 -9.34
CA PHE A 29 -16.28 -0.74 -7.97
C PHE A 29 -15.81 -1.89 -7.08
N LEU A 30 -16.35 -3.09 -7.29
CA LEU A 30 -16.07 -4.24 -6.45
C LEU A 30 -14.77 -4.96 -6.82
N HIS A 31 -14.47 -5.09 -8.12
CA HIS A 31 -13.46 -6.03 -8.60
C HIS A 31 -12.46 -5.45 -9.61
N VAL A 32 -12.89 -4.60 -10.54
CA VAL A 32 -12.07 -4.22 -11.71
C VAL A 32 -11.53 -2.80 -11.61
N ARG A 33 -10.20 -2.63 -11.75
CA ARG A 33 -9.59 -1.29 -11.89
C ARG A 33 -9.90 -0.72 -13.28
N THR A 34 -10.86 0.18 -13.37
CA THR A 34 -11.31 0.75 -14.65
C THR A 34 -11.77 2.20 -14.51
N LEU A 35 -12.00 2.85 -15.64
CA LEU A 35 -12.65 4.14 -15.71
C LEU A 35 -14.13 3.93 -16.04
N VAL A 36 -15.01 4.29 -15.10
CA VAL A 36 -16.46 4.26 -15.28
C VAL A 36 -16.89 5.61 -15.84
N SER A 37 -17.61 5.61 -16.95
CA SER A 37 -18.10 6.83 -17.60
C SER A 37 -19.61 6.91 -17.42
N PHE A 38 -20.07 7.94 -16.73
CA PHE A 38 -21.48 8.31 -16.65
C PHE A 38 -21.75 9.34 -17.74
N THR A 39 -22.66 9.05 -18.64
CA THR A 39 -22.95 9.90 -19.80
C THR A 39 -24.20 10.75 -19.63
N GLU A 40 -25.13 10.36 -18.75
CA GLU A 40 -26.39 11.08 -18.49
C GLU A 40 -26.78 11.00 -17.00
N PRO A 41 -27.36 12.05 -16.38
CA PRO A 41 -27.63 13.39 -16.91
C PRO A 41 -26.43 14.35 -16.82
N LEU A 42 -25.30 13.91 -16.23
CA LEU A 42 -24.04 14.64 -16.21
C LEU A 42 -22.93 13.74 -16.74
N ALA A 43 -22.20 14.24 -17.73
CA ALA A 43 -21.04 13.56 -18.28
C ALA A 43 -19.84 13.68 -17.32
N PHE A 44 -19.57 12.63 -16.55
CA PHE A 44 -18.38 12.57 -15.70
C PHE A 44 -17.76 11.17 -15.68
N ARG A 45 -16.47 11.11 -15.36
CA ARG A 45 -15.69 9.88 -15.35
C ARG A 45 -15.14 9.64 -13.96
N ILE A 46 -15.35 8.45 -13.43
CA ILE A 46 -14.76 8.01 -12.17
C ILE A 46 -13.68 7.00 -12.48
N PHE A 47 -12.46 7.30 -12.06
CA PHE A 47 -11.37 6.33 -12.10
C PHE A 47 -11.39 5.47 -10.83
N VAL A 48 -11.81 4.21 -10.97
CA VAL A 48 -11.82 3.24 -9.88
C VAL A 48 -10.42 2.67 -9.71
N ALA A 49 -9.60 3.34 -8.92
CA ALA A 49 -8.22 2.92 -8.68
C ALA A 49 -8.09 1.75 -7.69
N TYR A 50 -9.06 1.59 -6.77
CA TYR A 50 -9.01 0.66 -5.65
C TYR A 50 -10.32 -0.16 -5.54
N PRO A 51 -10.44 -1.28 -6.25
CA PRO A 51 -11.62 -2.14 -6.16
C PRO A 51 -11.81 -2.70 -4.74
N LEU A 52 -13.06 -2.71 -4.25
CA LEU A 52 -13.37 -2.83 -2.82
C LEU A 52 -13.16 -4.25 -2.23
N ILE A 53 -13.53 -5.30 -2.96
CA ILE A 53 -13.56 -6.68 -2.45
C ILE A 53 -12.25 -7.07 -1.75
N PRO A 54 -11.08 -6.98 -2.40
CA PRO A 54 -9.86 -7.47 -1.78
C PRO A 54 -9.46 -6.61 -0.56
N TRP A 55 -9.70 -5.29 -0.59
CA TRP A 55 -9.39 -4.41 0.54
C TRP A 55 -10.29 -4.66 1.74
N ILE A 56 -11.59 -4.89 1.55
CA ILE A 56 -12.51 -5.27 2.64
C ILE A 56 -12.08 -6.60 3.27
N GLY A 57 -11.69 -7.57 2.44
CA GLY A 57 -11.12 -8.83 2.92
C GLY A 57 -9.91 -8.61 3.82
N VAL A 58 -8.94 -7.83 3.36
CA VAL A 58 -7.70 -7.51 4.10
C VAL A 58 -7.99 -6.73 5.38
N MET A 59 -8.88 -5.73 5.35
CA MET A 59 -9.27 -4.96 6.54
C MET A 59 -9.94 -5.85 7.59
N GLY A 60 -10.86 -6.73 7.18
CA GLY A 60 -11.51 -7.68 8.09
C GLY A 60 -10.52 -8.68 8.71
N LEU A 61 -9.55 -9.16 7.92
CA LEU A 61 -8.48 -10.03 8.43
C LEU A 61 -7.59 -9.27 9.43
N GLY A 62 -7.23 -8.03 9.11
CA GLY A 62 -6.45 -7.16 9.99
C GLY A 62 -7.15 -6.87 11.31
N TYR A 63 -8.47 -6.64 11.29
CA TYR A 63 -9.27 -6.47 12.49
C TYR A 63 -9.27 -7.73 13.37
N ALA A 64 -9.48 -8.91 12.76
CA ALA A 64 -9.41 -10.18 13.47
C ALA A 64 -8.01 -10.43 14.07
N LEU A 65 -6.94 -10.17 13.31
CA LEU A 65 -5.56 -10.23 13.79
C LEU A 65 -5.27 -9.22 14.91
N GLY A 66 -5.96 -8.07 14.92
CA GLY A 66 -5.86 -7.08 15.99
C GLY A 66 -6.19 -7.65 17.37
N THR A 67 -7.05 -8.67 17.45
CA THR A 67 -7.34 -9.36 18.73
C THR A 67 -6.12 -10.09 19.29
N TRP A 68 -5.16 -10.47 18.45
CA TRP A 68 -3.92 -11.09 18.93
C TRP A 68 -3.05 -10.13 19.73
N MET A 69 -3.24 -8.82 19.56
CA MET A 69 -2.54 -7.81 20.35
C MET A 69 -2.92 -7.86 21.84
N LEU A 70 -4.04 -8.51 22.19
CA LEU A 70 -4.49 -8.73 23.56
C LEU A 70 -3.87 -9.98 24.21
N LEU A 71 -3.21 -10.84 23.43
CA LEU A 71 -2.53 -12.02 23.95
C LEU A 71 -1.24 -11.62 24.68
N ASP A 72 -0.72 -12.53 25.50
CA ASP A 72 0.62 -12.40 26.07
C ASP A 72 1.68 -12.29 24.96
N GLU A 73 2.79 -11.62 25.28
CA GLU A 73 3.85 -11.31 24.31
C GLU A 73 4.43 -12.57 23.64
N VAL A 74 4.61 -13.65 24.41
CA VAL A 74 5.25 -14.88 23.91
C VAL A 74 4.34 -15.56 22.89
N THR A 75 3.07 -15.74 23.23
CA THR A 75 2.06 -16.34 22.36
C THR A 75 1.80 -15.49 21.14
N ARG A 76 1.65 -14.18 21.30
CA ARG A 76 1.43 -13.23 20.20
C ARG A 76 2.57 -13.29 19.19
N ARG A 77 3.81 -13.15 19.66
CA ARG A 77 5.01 -13.22 18.81
C ARG A 77 5.08 -14.55 18.07
N LYS A 78 4.87 -15.66 18.77
CA LYS A 78 4.88 -17.01 18.18
C LYS A 78 3.85 -17.13 17.05
N LYS A 79 2.60 -16.70 17.28
CA LYS A 79 1.53 -16.72 16.27
C LYS A 79 1.85 -15.83 15.06
N LEU A 80 2.32 -14.60 15.28
CA LEU A 80 2.72 -13.68 14.21
C LEU A 80 3.86 -14.26 13.37
N THR A 81 4.87 -14.85 14.00
CA THR A 81 6.01 -15.45 13.30
C THR A 81 5.57 -16.65 12.45
N TYR A 82 4.80 -17.59 13.00
CA TYR A 82 4.35 -18.75 12.22
C TYR A 82 3.42 -18.36 11.08
N LEU A 83 2.49 -17.43 11.31
CA LEU A 83 1.63 -16.93 10.25
C LEU A 83 2.47 -16.22 9.17
N GLY A 84 3.38 -15.33 9.55
CA GLY A 84 4.25 -14.62 8.61
C GLY A 84 5.10 -15.57 7.75
N LEU A 85 5.75 -16.56 8.37
CA LEU A 85 6.49 -17.60 7.66
C LEU A 85 5.58 -18.43 6.75
N GLY A 86 4.40 -18.82 7.24
CA GLY A 86 3.41 -19.57 6.45
C GLY A 86 2.97 -18.81 5.20
N LEU A 87 2.73 -17.50 5.30
CA LEU A 87 2.38 -16.67 4.15
C LEU A 87 3.54 -16.52 3.16
N ILE A 88 4.78 -16.40 3.64
CA ILE A 88 5.98 -16.36 2.77
C ILE A 88 6.15 -17.68 2.03
N VAL A 89 6.04 -18.82 2.72
CA VAL A 89 6.13 -20.14 2.10
C VAL A 89 5.00 -20.32 1.08
N ALA A 90 3.76 -19.95 1.43
CA ALA A 90 2.63 -19.98 0.51
C ALA A 90 2.86 -19.10 -0.72
N PHE A 91 3.43 -17.90 -0.57
CA PHE A 91 3.83 -17.06 -1.69
C PHE A 91 4.84 -17.77 -2.60
N ILE A 92 5.92 -18.31 -2.04
CA ILE A 92 6.98 -18.96 -2.83
C ILE A 92 6.42 -20.16 -3.60
N VAL A 93 5.63 -21.02 -2.94
CA VAL A 93 5.05 -22.22 -3.55
C VAL A 93 4.07 -21.86 -4.66
N LEU A 94 3.09 -20.98 -4.40
CA LEU A 94 2.11 -20.58 -5.40
C LEU A 94 2.76 -19.79 -6.54
N ARG A 95 3.73 -18.92 -6.23
CA ARG A 95 4.43 -18.13 -7.25
C ARG A 95 5.30 -19.03 -8.14
N ALA A 96 6.02 -20.00 -7.56
CA ALA A 96 6.81 -20.96 -8.33
C ALA A 96 5.93 -21.82 -9.25
N ALA A 97 4.74 -22.22 -8.80
CA ALA A 97 3.79 -22.99 -9.61
C ALA A 97 3.17 -22.17 -10.77
N ASN A 98 3.17 -20.83 -10.65
CA ASN A 98 2.88 -19.87 -11.74
C ASN A 98 1.49 -20.02 -12.41
N PHE A 99 0.50 -20.60 -11.73
CA PHE A 99 -0.85 -20.83 -12.28
C PHE A 99 -1.96 -20.00 -11.63
N TYR A 100 -1.83 -19.60 -10.36
CA TYR A 100 -2.89 -18.94 -9.60
C TYR A 100 -2.39 -17.81 -8.71
N GLY A 101 -3.28 -16.86 -8.42
CA GLY A 101 -3.08 -15.83 -7.40
C GLY A 101 -2.42 -14.54 -7.89
N ASP A 102 -2.15 -14.42 -9.20
CA ASP A 102 -1.79 -13.17 -9.85
C ASP A 102 -2.21 -13.22 -11.32
N PRO A 103 -2.77 -12.13 -11.88
CA PRO A 103 -3.09 -12.08 -13.31
C PRO A 103 -1.83 -12.09 -14.19
N THR A 104 -0.67 -11.70 -13.64
CA THR A 104 0.61 -11.68 -14.34
C THR A 104 1.48 -12.88 -13.96
N ARG A 105 1.77 -13.72 -14.95
CA ARG A 105 2.75 -14.81 -14.79
C ARG A 105 4.17 -14.25 -14.83
N TRP A 106 5.05 -14.79 -14.00
CA TRP A 106 6.47 -14.48 -14.13
C TRP A 106 7.07 -15.27 -15.29
N ILE A 107 8.13 -14.71 -15.88
CA ILE A 107 8.88 -15.34 -16.98
C ILE A 107 10.37 -15.29 -16.68
N VAL A 108 11.10 -16.26 -17.20
CA VAL A 108 12.56 -16.23 -17.21
C VAL A 108 13.01 -15.13 -18.18
N ARG A 109 13.80 -14.20 -17.67
CA ARG A 109 14.28 -13.03 -18.40
C ARG A 109 15.62 -13.35 -19.07
N ARG A 110 15.76 -12.98 -20.35
CA ARG A 110 16.99 -13.20 -21.14
C ARG A 110 18.13 -12.32 -20.65
N GLU A 111 17.79 -11.22 -20.00
CA GLU A 111 18.67 -10.22 -19.42
C GLU A 111 19.36 -10.70 -18.13
N GLY A 112 19.14 -11.96 -17.72
CA GLY A 112 19.87 -12.64 -16.66
C GLY A 112 19.06 -12.93 -15.39
N PHE A 113 19.75 -13.50 -14.40
CA PHE A 113 19.16 -13.99 -13.15
C PHE A 113 18.46 -12.89 -12.34
N PHE A 114 19.07 -11.70 -12.21
CA PHE A 114 18.48 -10.57 -11.49
C PHE A 114 17.15 -10.12 -12.09
N HIS A 115 17.06 -10.01 -13.41
CA HIS A 115 15.82 -9.67 -14.10
C HIS A 115 14.74 -10.75 -13.91
N THR A 116 15.15 -12.02 -13.83
CA THR A 116 14.24 -13.12 -13.53
C THR A 116 13.70 -13.03 -12.10
N ILE A 117 14.53 -12.69 -11.12
CA ILE A 117 14.07 -12.38 -9.75
C ILE A 117 13.09 -11.21 -9.76
N MET A 118 13.41 -10.12 -10.48
CA MET A 118 12.50 -8.98 -10.60
C MET A 118 11.17 -9.40 -11.21
N SER A 119 11.17 -10.26 -12.23
CA SER A 119 9.93 -10.83 -12.78
C SER A 119 9.19 -11.69 -11.77
N PHE A 120 9.89 -12.46 -10.95
CA PHE A 120 9.30 -13.32 -9.93
C PHE A 120 8.59 -12.51 -8.84
N ILE A 121 9.18 -11.42 -8.35
CA ILE A 121 8.59 -10.55 -7.32
C ILE A 121 7.62 -9.50 -7.89
N ASN A 122 7.56 -9.32 -9.20
CA ASN A 122 6.63 -8.41 -9.86
C ASN A 122 5.21 -8.96 -9.82
N THR A 123 4.48 -8.62 -8.76
CA THR A 123 3.08 -9.00 -8.52
C THR A 123 2.15 -7.81 -8.61
N THR A 124 0.88 -8.08 -8.91
CA THR A 124 -0.14 -7.07 -9.21
C THR A 124 -0.67 -6.44 -7.92
N LYS A 125 -0.42 -5.14 -7.75
CA LYS A 125 -0.84 -4.37 -6.58
C LYS A 125 -2.29 -3.88 -6.65
N TYR A 126 -2.82 -3.59 -7.84
CA TYR A 126 -4.14 -2.96 -8.00
C TYR A 126 -4.96 -3.59 -9.14
N PRO A 127 -6.10 -4.26 -8.81
CA PRO A 127 -6.48 -4.71 -7.46
C PRO A 127 -5.40 -5.65 -6.87
N PRO A 128 -5.25 -5.73 -5.54
CA PRO A 128 -4.16 -6.50 -4.95
C PRO A 128 -4.42 -7.99 -5.16
N SER A 129 -3.48 -8.64 -5.83
CA SER A 129 -3.51 -10.08 -6.04
C SER A 129 -3.22 -10.86 -4.75
N LEU A 130 -3.66 -12.11 -4.69
CA LEU A 130 -3.32 -13.01 -3.59
C LEU A 130 -1.80 -13.08 -3.39
N LEU A 131 -1.03 -13.23 -4.47
CA LEU A 131 0.42 -13.31 -4.40
C LEU A 131 1.05 -12.00 -3.88
N PHE A 132 0.53 -10.84 -4.29
CA PHE A 132 0.96 -9.55 -3.73
C PHE A 132 0.69 -9.47 -2.23
N LEU A 133 -0.48 -9.91 -1.77
CA LEU A 133 -0.84 -9.92 -0.35
C LEU A 133 0.03 -10.87 0.46
N LEU A 134 0.28 -12.09 -0.02
CA LEU A 134 1.16 -13.05 0.66
C LEU A 134 2.60 -12.52 0.76
N MET A 135 3.12 -11.98 -0.35
CA MET A 135 4.47 -11.42 -0.45
C MET A 135 4.69 -10.24 0.50
N THR A 136 3.65 -9.44 0.76
CA THR A 136 3.76 -8.22 1.57
C THR A 136 3.35 -8.41 3.03
N LEU A 137 2.26 -9.14 3.30
CA LEU A 137 1.76 -9.38 4.65
C LEU A 137 2.65 -10.37 5.42
N GLY A 138 3.24 -11.37 4.74
CA GLY A 138 4.14 -12.33 5.38
C GLY A 138 5.30 -11.64 6.10
N PRO A 139 6.17 -10.91 5.37
CA PRO A 139 7.25 -10.13 5.98
C PRO A 139 6.75 -9.07 6.96
N ALA A 140 5.63 -8.41 6.70
CA ALA A 140 5.07 -7.41 7.62
C ALA A 140 4.74 -8.00 9.00
N LEU A 141 4.18 -9.22 9.06
CA LEU A 141 3.92 -9.92 10.32
C LEU A 141 5.20 -10.33 11.04
N LEU A 142 6.24 -10.73 10.30
CA LEU A 142 7.56 -11.01 10.89
C LEU A 142 8.20 -9.76 11.47
N VAL A 143 8.13 -8.65 10.74
CA VAL A 143 8.63 -7.34 11.20
C VAL A 143 7.84 -6.88 12.43
N LEU A 144 6.53 -7.09 12.47
CA LEU A 144 5.71 -6.80 13.65
C LEU A 144 6.13 -7.65 14.85
N ALA A 145 6.33 -8.95 14.67
CA ALA A 145 6.82 -9.86 15.71
C ALA A 145 8.23 -9.46 16.21
N TRP A 146 9.08 -8.96 15.30
CA TRP A 146 10.42 -8.47 15.63
C TRP A 146 10.38 -7.14 16.38
N PHE A 147 9.49 -6.23 16.02
CA PHE A 147 9.36 -4.92 16.67
C PHE A 147 9.04 -5.00 18.17
N GLU A 148 8.44 -6.09 18.64
CA GLU A 148 8.22 -6.31 20.07
C GLU A 148 9.54 -6.41 20.86
N ARG A 149 10.63 -6.86 20.21
CA ARG A 149 11.97 -6.96 20.83
C ARG A 149 12.77 -5.67 20.75
N VAL A 150 12.36 -4.73 19.90
CA VAL A 150 13.12 -3.50 19.67
C VAL A 150 12.93 -2.56 20.86
N THR A 151 14.02 -2.27 21.56
CA THR A 151 14.03 -1.34 22.70
C THR A 151 14.90 -0.10 22.41
N GLY A 152 14.89 0.88 23.32
CA GLY A 152 15.76 2.05 23.21
C GLY A 152 15.31 3.10 22.16
N TRP A 153 16.29 3.73 21.52
CA TRP A 153 16.08 4.85 20.59
C TRP A 153 15.30 4.47 19.31
N PRO A 154 15.59 3.35 18.61
CA PRO A 154 14.85 2.99 17.39
C PRO A 154 13.35 2.86 17.64
N ARG A 155 12.96 2.23 18.76
CA ARG A 155 11.56 2.17 19.19
C ARG A 155 10.94 3.55 19.36
N ARG A 156 11.66 4.49 19.98
CA ARG A 156 11.16 5.86 20.19
C ARG A 156 10.88 6.58 18.87
N VAL A 157 11.77 6.43 17.87
CA VAL A 157 11.60 7.03 16.55
C VAL A 157 10.40 6.42 15.82
N LEU A 158 10.31 5.08 15.80
CA LEU A 158 9.21 4.38 15.13
C LEU A 158 7.84 4.72 15.76
N LEU A 159 7.79 4.86 17.08
CA LEU A 159 6.57 5.27 17.79
C LEU A 159 6.11 6.69 17.44
N VAL A 160 7.00 7.58 17.00
CA VAL A 160 6.59 8.92 16.55
C VAL A 160 5.69 8.80 15.32
N PHE A 161 6.10 8.04 14.32
CA PHE A 161 5.31 7.84 13.12
C PHE A 161 4.10 6.94 13.37
N GLY A 162 4.28 5.82 14.08
CA GLY A 162 3.21 4.84 14.33
C GLY A 162 2.04 5.35 15.17
N ARG A 163 2.22 6.43 15.94
CA ARG A 163 1.14 7.07 16.72
C ARG A 163 0.22 7.97 15.90
N VAL A 164 0.73 8.49 14.79
CA VAL A 164 0.03 9.47 13.93
C VAL A 164 0.22 9.13 12.44
N PRO A 165 -0.03 7.88 12.01
CA PRO A 165 0.26 7.45 10.64
C PRO A 165 -0.61 8.18 9.61
N MET A 166 -1.86 8.51 9.95
CA MET A 166 -2.76 9.27 9.07
C MET A 166 -2.29 10.72 8.90
N PHE A 167 -1.84 11.38 9.97
CA PHE A 167 -1.21 12.69 9.88
C PHE A 167 0.01 12.70 8.94
N PHE A 168 0.92 11.72 9.08
CA PHE A 168 2.04 11.57 8.15
C PHE A 168 1.55 11.35 6.71
N TYR A 169 0.57 10.46 6.52
CA TYR A 169 0.00 10.17 5.22
C TYR A 169 -0.58 11.42 4.53
N LEU A 170 -1.27 12.28 5.27
CA LEU A 170 -1.85 13.49 4.69
C LEU A 170 -0.81 14.57 4.39
N LEU A 171 0.26 14.68 5.17
CA LEU A 171 1.28 15.72 4.97
C LEU A 171 2.36 15.36 3.95
N HIS A 172 2.74 14.08 3.84
CA HIS A 172 3.81 13.72 2.91
C HIS A 172 3.42 13.93 1.45
N ILE A 173 2.14 13.77 1.08
CA ILE A 173 1.67 13.99 -0.30
C ILE A 173 1.90 15.45 -0.75
N PRO A 174 1.32 16.48 -0.09
CA PRO A 174 1.55 17.87 -0.50
C PRO A 174 3.02 18.26 -0.40
N LEU A 175 3.76 17.75 0.60
CA LEU A 175 5.20 18.02 0.71
C LEU A 175 5.99 17.45 -0.48
N ILE A 176 5.71 16.22 -0.91
CA ILE A 176 6.34 15.62 -2.10
C ILE A 176 5.95 16.38 -3.36
N VAL A 177 4.68 16.79 -3.48
CA VAL A 177 4.21 17.59 -4.62
C VAL A 177 4.97 18.92 -4.69
N LEU A 178 5.05 19.67 -3.59
CA LEU A 178 5.80 20.93 -3.51
C LEU A 178 7.29 20.73 -3.79
N ALA A 179 7.90 19.70 -3.21
CA ALA A 179 9.31 19.36 -3.46
C ALA A 179 9.54 19.01 -4.93
N SER A 180 8.61 18.29 -5.57
CA SER A 180 8.70 17.95 -6.99
C SER A 180 8.58 19.19 -7.87
N VAL A 181 7.65 20.12 -7.57
CA VAL A 181 7.49 21.38 -8.29
C VAL A 181 8.77 22.23 -8.18
N ALA A 182 9.33 22.35 -6.97
CA ALA A 182 10.59 23.06 -6.75
C ALA A 182 11.74 22.42 -7.53
N PHE A 183 11.87 21.09 -7.51
CA PHE A 183 12.89 20.37 -8.27
C PHE A 183 12.77 20.62 -9.78
N TRP A 184 11.56 20.50 -10.33
CA TRP A 184 11.31 20.72 -11.76
C TRP A 184 11.61 22.16 -12.18
N TYR A 185 11.20 23.12 -11.37
CA TYR A 185 11.46 24.54 -11.63
C TYR A 185 12.96 24.85 -11.60
N LEU A 186 13.67 24.40 -10.57
CA LEU A 186 15.10 24.68 -10.41
C LEU A 186 15.98 23.97 -11.44
N LYS A 187 15.61 22.76 -11.88
CA LYS A 187 16.43 21.96 -12.80
C LYS A 187 16.08 22.15 -14.27
N PHE A 188 14.82 22.43 -14.58
CA PHE A 188 14.31 22.43 -15.96
C PHE A 188 13.52 23.69 -16.33
N ASP A 189 13.39 24.66 -15.41
CA ASP A 189 12.59 25.89 -15.59
C ASP A 189 11.14 25.61 -16.00
N ARG A 190 10.57 24.52 -15.44
CA ARG A 190 9.22 24.04 -15.76
C ARG A 190 8.48 23.62 -14.49
N VAL A 191 7.17 23.82 -14.47
CA VAL A 191 6.31 23.29 -13.41
C VAL A 191 5.54 22.09 -13.96
N ILE A 192 5.83 20.91 -13.41
CA ILE A 192 5.11 19.68 -13.74
C ILE A 192 4.22 19.32 -12.56
N PHE A 193 2.90 19.42 -12.76
CA PHE A 193 1.94 19.04 -11.74
C PHE A 193 1.37 17.65 -12.04
N PHE A 194 1.84 16.67 -11.27
CA PHE A 194 1.48 15.27 -11.45
C PHE A 194 -0.03 15.00 -11.44
N LEU A 195 -0.77 15.76 -10.63
CA LEU A 195 -2.21 15.59 -10.43
C LEU A 195 -3.09 16.25 -11.52
N ALA A 196 -2.55 17.11 -12.40
CA ALA A 196 -3.35 17.95 -13.30
C ALA A 196 -3.34 17.57 -14.79
N GLY A 197 -2.58 16.57 -15.25
CA GLY A 197 -2.74 16.16 -16.66
C GLY A 197 -1.57 15.50 -17.38
N GLY A 198 -0.86 14.57 -16.73
CA GLY A 198 -0.07 13.57 -17.44
C GLY A 198 1.44 13.69 -17.34
N PHE A 199 2.10 12.54 -17.46
CA PHE A 199 3.55 12.34 -17.40
C PHE A 199 4.24 12.92 -18.64
N ARG A 200 4.37 14.24 -18.73
CA ARG A 200 5.28 14.86 -19.71
C ARG A 200 6.63 15.11 -19.07
N ILE A 201 7.31 14.00 -18.76
CA ILE A 201 8.68 14.03 -18.27
C ILE A 201 9.56 14.58 -19.41
N PRO A 202 10.36 15.63 -19.18
CA PRO A 202 11.28 16.16 -20.18
C PRO A 202 12.25 15.06 -20.65
N PRO A 203 12.58 14.99 -21.95
CA PRO A 203 13.49 13.97 -22.49
C PRO A 203 14.86 13.95 -21.80
N GLU A 204 15.28 15.08 -21.23
CA GLU A 204 16.56 15.26 -20.55
C GLU A 204 16.56 14.71 -19.11
N TYR A 205 15.39 14.31 -18.59
CA TYR A 205 15.29 13.74 -17.25
C TYR A 205 15.61 12.23 -17.26
N GLU A 206 16.70 11.88 -16.60
CA GLU A 206 17.06 10.50 -16.31
C GLU A 206 16.57 10.09 -14.91
N PRO A 207 15.78 9.01 -14.78
CA PRO A 207 15.42 8.46 -13.48
C PRO A 207 16.65 7.98 -12.70
N ASN A 208 16.80 8.44 -11.46
CA ASN A 208 17.92 8.05 -10.59
C ASN A 208 17.40 7.52 -9.24
N LEU A 209 17.70 6.26 -8.93
CA LEU A 209 17.26 5.61 -7.69
C LEU A 209 17.86 6.27 -6.44
N VAL A 210 19.13 6.70 -6.49
CA VAL A 210 19.77 7.39 -5.36
C VAL A 210 19.03 8.67 -5.03
N MET A 211 18.67 9.46 -6.06
CA MET A 211 17.88 10.67 -5.87
C MET A 211 16.53 10.37 -5.22
N VAL A 212 15.83 9.32 -5.68
CA VAL A 212 14.54 8.90 -5.08
C VAL A 212 14.70 8.56 -3.59
N TYR A 213 15.72 7.78 -3.22
CA TYR A 213 15.94 7.41 -1.82
C TYR A 213 16.38 8.59 -0.94
N VAL A 214 17.21 9.49 -1.47
CA VAL A 214 17.60 10.72 -0.77
C VAL A 214 16.38 11.62 -0.55
N SER A 215 15.57 11.86 -1.60
CA SER A 215 14.33 12.65 -1.47
C SER A 215 13.36 12.03 -0.48
N TRP A 216 13.17 10.70 -0.51
CA TRP A 216 12.36 9.97 0.47
C TRP A 216 12.85 10.19 1.90
N LEU A 217 14.17 10.08 2.13
CA LEU A 217 14.76 10.28 3.44
C LEU A 217 14.57 11.73 3.93
N LEU A 218 14.83 12.72 3.06
CA LEU A 218 14.67 14.14 3.38
C LEU A 218 13.23 14.48 3.76
N VAL A 219 12.25 14.03 2.97
CA VAL A 219 10.81 14.23 3.27
C VAL A 219 10.44 13.57 4.60
N THR A 220 10.91 12.34 4.84
CA THR A 220 10.62 11.62 6.09
C THR A 220 11.21 12.33 7.31
N LEU A 221 12.45 12.81 7.22
CA LEU A 221 13.12 13.56 8.28
C LEU A 221 12.46 14.92 8.51
N ALA A 222 12.05 15.63 7.45
CA ALA A 222 11.35 16.90 7.54
C ALA A 222 10.00 16.79 8.28
N LEU A 223 9.29 15.67 8.10
CA LEU A 223 8.02 15.42 8.77
C LEU A 223 8.15 14.89 10.20
N TYR A 224 9.32 14.40 10.60
CA TYR A 224 9.55 13.89 11.95
C TYR A 224 9.19 14.88 13.07
N PRO A 225 9.66 16.16 13.07
CA PRO A 225 9.29 17.12 14.11
C PRO A 225 7.79 17.41 14.15
N ALA A 226 7.14 17.50 12.98
CA ALA A 226 5.69 17.72 12.88
C ALA A 226 4.91 16.54 13.51
N CYS A 227 5.29 15.30 13.17
CA CYS A 227 4.69 14.09 13.74
C CYS A 227 4.91 14.01 15.25
N LYS A 228 6.12 14.36 15.73
CA LYS A 228 6.47 14.36 17.16
C LYS A 228 5.63 15.38 17.94
N TYR A 229 5.45 16.58 17.40
CA TYR A 229 4.64 17.63 18.00
C TYR A 229 3.17 17.24 18.04
N TYR A 230 2.61 16.81 16.91
CA TYR A 230 1.22 16.40 16.80
C TYR A 230 0.90 15.21 17.71
N GLY A 231 1.79 14.23 17.79
CA GLY A 231 1.67 13.11 18.73
C GLY A 231 1.58 13.57 20.18
N LYS A 232 2.45 14.50 20.63
CA LYS A 232 2.35 15.06 22.00
C LYS A 232 1.02 15.79 22.22
N TYR A 233 0.57 16.57 21.24
CA TYR A 233 -0.69 17.32 21.32
C TYR A 233 -1.92 16.41 21.40
N LYS A 234 -1.97 15.37 20.56
CA LYS A 234 -3.08 14.40 20.50
C LYS A 234 -3.28 13.67 21.83
N PHE A 235 -2.19 13.29 22.51
CA PHE A 235 -2.24 12.53 23.76
C PHE A 235 -2.25 13.36 25.05
N SER A 236 -1.90 14.66 25.02
CA SER A 236 -1.92 15.50 26.23
C SER A 236 -3.26 16.22 26.49
N ARG A 237 -4.13 16.34 25.48
CA ARG A 237 -5.38 17.14 25.56
C ARG A 237 -6.63 16.37 25.14
N SER A 238 -6.65 15.06 25.37
CA SER A 238 -7.75 14.13 25.03
C SER A 238 -8.98 14.28 25.95
N GLY A 239 -9.46 15.52 26.13
CA GLY A 239 -10.80 15.79 26.64
C GLY A 239 -11.88 15.42 25.62
N ARG A 240 -13.08 15.09 26.12
CA ARG A 240 -14.27 14.56 25.42
C ARG A 240 -14.73 15.37 24.18
N ALA A 241 -14.24 16.59 24.00
CA ALA A 241 -14.68 17.57 22.98
C ALA A 241 -14.08 17.39 21.57
N ARG A 242 -13.01 16.61 21.36
CA ARG A 242 -12.33 16.52 20.04
C ARG A 242 -12.17 15.09 19.53
N ARG A 243 -13.29 14.41 19.29
CA ARG A 243 -13.34 13.03 18.75
C ARG A 243 -12.66 12.89 17.39
N TRP A 244 -12.69 13.92 16.54
CA TRP A 244 -12.08 13.90 15.20
C TRP A 244 -10.55 13.74 15.22
N LEU A 245 -9.87 14.27 16.26
CA LEU A 245 -8.41 14.10 16.44
C LEU A 245 -7.99 12.65 16.71
N ARG A 246 -8.92 11.73 16.98
CA ARG A 246 -8.59 10.30 17.13
C ARG A 246 -8.29 9.64 15.79
N PHE A 247 -8.92 10.11 14.72
CA PHE A 247 -8.84 9.51 13.38
C PHE A 247 -7.64 9.99 12.55
N LEU A 248 -7.01 11.12 12.92
CA LEU A 248 -5.81 11.71 12.31
C LEU A 248 -4.53 11.34 13.07
#